data_AF-A0A929K540-F1
#
_entry.id   AF-A0A929K540-F1
#
_cell.length_a   1.000
_cell.length_b   1.000
_cell.length_c   1.000
_cell.angle_alpha   90.00
_cell.angle_beta   90.00
_cell.angle_gamma   90.00
#
_symmetry.space_group_name_H-M   'P 1'
#
loop_
_entity.id
_entity.type
_entity.pdbx_description
1 polymer ?
#
loop_
_entity_poly.entity_id
_entity_poly.type
_entity_poly.pdbx_seq_one_letter_code
_entity_poly.pdbx_strand_id
1 'polypeptide(L)'
;KEFLKEIGLLSLLIATDAHCFWPKNNKEERADIRGHIFKGDAPKSLWKWSIEGFYYTTNGKDVQCMVCPNRCYLTPGDRSVCRSKVNIGGKLYSIAYGNTCAVHIDPIEKKPLNHFYPATDVFSIAAAGCNFRCLNCQNWEISQRKPEELNHRELFPADVVRITKEKGIPSIAYTYSEPVSY
;
A
#
# COMPACT_ATOMS: atom_id res chain seq x y z
N LYS A 1 33.07 36.63 25.04
CA LYS A 1 33.62 37.79 24.30
C LYS A 1 35.08 37.59 23.84
N GLU A 2 35.60 36.35 23.79
CA GLU A 2 36.94 36.08 23.21
C GLU A 2 36.97 35.00 22.13
N PHE A 3 35.90 34.22 21.93
CA PHE A 3 35.86 33.19 20.87
C PHE A 3 35.73 33.75 19.44
N LEU A 4 35.28 35.00 19.28
CA LEU A 4 35.07 35.64 17.96
C LEU A 4 36.31 36.38 17.43
N LYS A 5 37.44 36.39 18.15
CA LYS A 5 38.67 37.06 17.70
C LYS A 5 39.61 36.17 16.89
N GLU A 6 39.47 34.85 16.91
CA GLU A 6 40.38 33.95 16.18
C GLU A 6 40.00 33.66 14.73
N ILE A 7 38.79 33.99 14.29
CA ILE A 7 38.33 33.67 12.92
C ILE A 7 38.61 34.83 11.94
N GLY A 8 38.94 36.01 12.45
CA GLY A 8 39.05 37.23 11.66
C GLY A 8 40.47 37.56 11.23
N LEU A 9 41.16 36.71 10.45
CA LEU A 9 42.34 37.14 9.66
C LEU A 9 42.88 36.13 8.61
N LEU A 10 42.21 35.01 8.36
CA LEU A 10 42.66 34.03 7.35
C LEU A 10 41.70 33.93 6.14
N SER A 11 41.25 35.07 5.63
CA SER A 11 40.38 35.14 4.44
C SER A 11 40.96 35.95 3.27
N LEU A 12 42.25 36.31 3.33
CA LEU A 12 42.95 36.85 2.17
C LEU A 12 44.17 35.99 1.87
N LEU A 13 44.34 35.66 0.58
CA LEU A 13 45.43 34.91 -0.04
C LEU A 13 45.23 33.40 -0.03
N ILE A 14 44.50 32.90 -1.02
CA ILE A 14 45.06 32.21 -2.20
C ILE A 14 43.86 31.93 -3.12
N ALA A 15 43.76 32.72 -4.19
CA ALA A 15 42.95 32.38 -5.34
C ALA A 15 43.69 31.28 -6.11
N THR A 16 43.46 30.03 -5.74
CA THR A 16 43.65 28.92 -6.67
C THR A 16 42.27 28.53 -7.16
N ASP A 17 42.17 28.24 -8.46
CA ASP A 17 40.98 27.62 -9.03
C ASP A 17 40.70 26.34 -8.27
N ALA A 18 39.83 26.43 -7.26
CA ALA A 18 39.14 25.29 -6.72
C ALA A 18 38.26 24.79 -7.86
N HIS A 19 38.84 23.96 -8.72
CA HIS A 19 38.10 22.88 -9.33
C HIS A 19 37.57 22.03 -8.18
N CYS A 20 36.51 22.52 -7.51
CA CYS A 20 35.56 21.65 -6.88
C CYS A 20 35.19 20.67 -7.97
N PHE A 21 35.71 19.45 -7.85
CA PHE A 21 35.11 18.27 -8.44
C PHE A 21 33.72 18.16 -7.82
N TRP A 22 32.81 19.02 -8.25
CA TRP A 22 31.39 18.76 -8.15
C TRP A 22 31.21 17.60 -9.13
N PRO A 23 30.98 16.36 -8.66
CA PRO A 23 30.69 15.27 -9.58
C PRO A 23 29.54 15.76 -10.46
N LYS A 24 29.80 15.83 -11.77
CA LYS A 24 28.80 16.19 -12.77
C LYS A 24 27.58 15.33 -12.51
N ASN A 25 26.45 15.98 -12.18
CA ASN A 25 25.10 15.45 -12.36
C ASN A 25 24.96 13.94 -12.08
N ASN A 26 25.24 13.49 -10.86
CA ASN A 26 24.38 12.44 -10.33
C ASN A 26 23.11 13.15 -9.89
N LYS A 27 22.16 13.28 -10.84
CA LYS A 27 20.76 13.23 -10.46
C LYS A 27 20.60 11.89 -9.77
N GLU A 28 20.87 11.84 -8.46
CA GLU A 28 20.16 10.88 -7.62
C GLU A 28 18.70 11.20 -7.88
N GLU A 29 18.08 10.41 -8.77
CA GLU A 29 16.64 10.38 -8.91
C GLU A 29 16.12 10.20 -7.49
N ARG A 30 15.58 11.28 -6.90
CA ARG A 30 14.84 11.16 -5.65
C ARG A 30 13.80 10.09 -5.90
N ALA A 31 13.92 8.96 -5.20
CA ALA A 31 13.05 7.83 -5.38
C ALA A 31 11.60 8.33 -5.32
N ASP A 32 10.88 8.19 -6.43
CA ASP A 32 9.48 8.61 -6.50
C ASP A 32 8.69 7.69 -5.56
N ILE A 33 8.02 8.29 -4.58
CA ILE A 33 7.18 7.55 -3.63
C ILE A 33 5.94 6.97 -4.34
N ARG A 34 5.64 7.40 -5.56
CA ARG A 34 4.52 6.86 -6.34
C ARG A 34 4.78 5.39 -6.64
N GLY A 35 3.77 4.57 -6.36
CA GLY A 35 3.82 3.16 -6.73
C GLY A 35 3.77 2.99 -8.25
N HIS A 36 4.46 1.98 -8.75
CA HIS A 36 4.45 1.61 -10.17
C HIS A 36 3.61 0.36 -10.42
N ILE A 37 3.20 0.19 -11.67
CA ILE A 37 2.53 -1.01 -12.16
C ILE A 37 3.57 -2.11 -12.31
N PHE A 38 3.25 -3.32 -11.86
CA PHE A 38 4.14 -4.47 -11.98
C PHE A 38 3.85 -5.16 -13.32
N LYS A 39 4.78 -5.04 -14.26
CA LYS A 39 4.62 -5.55 -15.62
C LYS A 39 4.80 -7.06 -15.67
N GLY A 40 3.83 -7.77 -16.26
CA GLY A 40 3.87 -9.24 -16.39
C GLY A 40 3.88 -10.00 -15.06
N ASP A 41 3.47 -9.36 -13.96
CA ASP A 41 3.56 -9.89 -12.59
C ASP A 41 2.25 -10.54 -12.10
N ALA A 42 1.28 -10.75 -12.98
CA ALA A 42 0.09 -11.52 -12.63
C ALA A 42 0.49 -12.97 -12.24
N PRO A 43 -0.18 -13.57 -11.23
CA PRO A 43 0.14 -14.92 -10.82
C PRO A 43 -0.23 -15.92 -11.94
N LYS A 44 0.51 -17.03 -12.05
CA LYS A 44 0.26 -18.07 -13.07
C LYS A 44 -1.16 -18.62 -12.99
N SER A 45 -1.66 -18.79 -11.77
CA SER A 45 -3.04 -19.18 -11.47
C SER A 45 -3.65 -18.16 -10.53
N LEU A 46 -4.87 -17.74 -10.82
CA LEU A 46 -5.63 -16.86 -9.92
C LEU A 46 -5.91 -17.56 -8.59
N TRP A 47 -6.05 -16.76 -7.54
CA TRP A 47 -6.61 -17.23 -6.28
C TRP A 47 -7.99 -17.84 -6.53
N LYS A 48 -8.31 -18.99 -5.93
CA LYS A 48 -9.54 -19.75 -6.24
C LYS A 48 -10.84 -18.95 -6.05
N TRP A 49 -10.82 -17.92 -5.20
CA TRP A 49 -11.95 -17.03 -4.95
C TRP A 49 -11.78 -15.65 -5.61
N SER A 50 -10.89 -15.53 -6.60
CA SER A 50 -10.73 -14.26 -7.32
C SER A 50 -12.03 -13.86 -7.99
N ILE A 51 -12.37 -12.58 -7.90
CA ILE A 51 -13.58 -12.02 -8.47
C ILE A 51 -13.23 -10.98 -9.53
N GLU A 52 -14.07 -10.84 -10.54
CA GLU A 52 -13.95 -9.75 -11.51
C GLU A 52 -14.13 -8.41 -10.77
N GLY A 53 -13.32 -7.41 -11.13
CA GLY A 53 -13.31 -6.10 -10.48
C GLY A 53 -14.59 -5.31 -10.79
N PHE A 54 -15.08 -4.57 -9.80
CA PHE A 54 -16.37 -3.88 -9.90
C PHE A 54 -16.38 -2.65 -10.83
N TYR A 55 -15.25 -1.93 -10.95
CA TYR A 55 -15.22 -0.64 -11.66
C TYR A 55 -13.95 -0.45 -12.49
N TYR A 56 -14.07 -0.73 -13.78
CA TYR A 56 -12.99 -0.58 -14.76
C TYR A 56 -13.56 -0.40 -16.18
N THR A 57 -12.75 0.14 -17.09
CA THR A 57 -13.03 0.10 -18.53
C THR A 57 -12.06 -0.86 -19.22
N THR A 58 -12.46 -1.43 -20.35
CA THR A 58 -11.65 -2.36 -21.13
C THR A 58 -11.86 -2.14 -22.62
N ASN A 59 -10.80 -2.35 -23.42
CA ASN A 59 -10.88 -2.43 -24.88
C ASN A 59 -10.89 -3.88 -25.39
N GLY A 60 -11.10 -4.86 -24.50
CA GLY A 60 -11.02 -6.29 -24.78
C GLY A 60 -9.64 -6.92 -24.54
N LYS A 61 -8.60 -6.11 -24.30
CA LYS A 61 -7.24 -6.57 -24.00
C LYS A 61 -6.63 -5.83 -22.81
N ASP A 62 -6.64 -4.52 -22.84
CA ASP A 62 -6.11 -3.66 -21.80
C ASP A 62 -7.24 -3.17 -20.90
N VAL A 63 -6.94 -3.00 -19.61
CA VAL A 63 -7.92 -2.56 -18.61
C VAL A 63 -7.44 -1.30 -17.91
N GLN A 64 -8.36 -0.37 -17.71
CA GLN A 64 -8.14 0.84 -16.94
C GLN A 64 -8.95 0.72 -15.64
N CYS A 65 -8.26 0.39 -14.54
CA CYS A 65 -8.87 0.33 -13.21
C CYS A 65 -9.28 1.74 -12.77
N MET A 66 -10.48 1.88 -12.20
CA MET A 66 -10.99 3.17 -11.73
C MET A 66 -11.39 3.16 -10.24
N VAL A 67 -11.05 2.09 -9.53
CA VAL A 67 -11.44 1.86 -8.13
C VAL A 67 -10.79 2.86 -7.16
N CYS A 68 -9.56 3.30 -7.46
CA CYS A 68 -8.85 4.29 -6.63
C CYS A 68 -8.18 5.38 -7.49
N PRO A 69 -7.69 6.48 -6.88
CA PRO A 69 -7.10 7.61 -7.62
C PRO A 69 -5.89 7.27 -8.49
N ASN A 70 -5.19 6.15 -8.24
CA ASN A 70 -4.04 5.73 -9.05
C ASN A 70 -4.41 5.41 -10.51
N ARG A 71 -5.68 5.06 -10.78
CA ARG A 71 -6.19 4.75 -12.12
C ARG A 71 -5.19 3.92 -12.94
N CYS A 72 -4.89 2.70 -12.50
CA CYS A 72 -3.88 1.88 -13.17
C CYS A 72 -4.33 1.43 -14.58
N TYR A 73 -3.51 1.67 -15.60
CA TYR A 73 -3.65 1.10 -16.94
C TYR A 73 -2.83 -0.20 -17.06
N LEU A 74 -3.51 -1.33 -17.16
CA LEU A 74 -2.91 -2.66 -17.09
C LEU A 74 -3.03 -3.38 -18.44
N THR A 75 -1.90 -3.73 -19.03
CA THR A 75 -1.87 -4.65 -20.18
C THR A 75 -2.04 -6.10 -19.69
N PRO A 76 -2.41 -7.07 -20.54
CA PRO A 76 -2.55 -8.47 -20.12
C PRO A 76 -1.32 -8.98 -19.36
N GLY A 77 -1.55 -9.58 -18.19
CA GLY A 77 -0.49 -10.06 -17.30
C GLY A 77 0.05 -9.01 -16.33
N ASP A 78 -0.35 -7.74 -16.41
CA ASP A 78 0.07 -6.73 -15.45
C ASP A 78 -0.69 -6.83 -14.12
N ARG A 79 -0.02 -6.35 -13.07
CA ARG A 79 -0.58 -6.17 -11.73
C ARG A 79 -0.60 -4.70 -11.34
N SER A 80 -1.69 -4.31 -10.70
CA SER A 80 -1.96 -2.96 -10.21
C SER A 80 -0.95 -2.51 -9.16
N VAL A 81 -0.86 -1.19 -8.96
CA VAL A 81 -0.07 -0.57 -7.90
C VAL A 81 -0.47 -1.12 -6.53
N CYS A 82 -1.75 -1.40 -6.28
CA CYS A 82 -2.18 -1.94 -4.99
C CYS A 82 -1.84 -3.42 -4.78
N ARG A 83 -1.23 -4.10 -5.77
CA ARG A 83 -0.79 -5.51 -5.77
C ARG A 83 -1.89 -6.57 -5.76
N SER A 84 -3.13 -6.18 -5.49
CA SER A 84 -4.28 -7.07 -5.35
C SER A 84 -5.14 -7.19 -6.61
N LYS A 85 -4.86 -6.44 -7.68
CA LYS A 85 -5.65 -6.49 -8.92
C LYS A 85 -4.77 -6.79 -10.13
N VAL A 86 -5.23 -7.66 -11.02
CA VAL A 86 -4.47 -8.14 -12.19
C VAL A 86 -5.33 -8.13 -13.44
N ASN A 87 -4.72 -7.91 -14.61
CA ASN A 87 -5.39 -8.07 -15.89
C ASN A 87 -5.17 -9.49 -16.42
N ILE A 88 -6.22 -10.30 -16.50
CA ILE A 88 -6.20 -11.61 -17.14
C ILE A 88 -7.23 -11.62 -18.27
N GLY A 89 -6.77 -11.79 -19.50
CA GLY A 89 -7.65 -11.92 -20.67
C GLY A 89 -8.53 -10.69 -20.95
N GLY A 90 -8.03 -9.48 -20.68
CA GLY A 90 -8.80 -8.25 -20.90
C GLY A 90 -9.80 -7.91 -19.80
N LYS A 91 -9.73 -8.63 -18.67
CA LYS A 91 -10.58 -8.43 -17.49
C LYS A 91 -9.73 -8.13 -16.27
N LEU A 92 -10.21 -7.20 -15.46
CA LEU A 92 -9.62 -6.88 -14.16
C LEU A 92 -10.12 -7.90 -13.13
N TYR A 93 -9.22 -8.60 -12.45
CA TYR A 93 -9.55 -9.48 -11.33
C TYR A 93 -8.98 -8.94 -10.02
N SER A 94 -9.76 -9.01 -8.93
CA SER A 94 -9.26 -8.87 -7.56
C SER A 94 -8.88 -10.23 -7.00
N ILE A 95 -7.64 -10.37 -6.55
CA ILE A 95 -7.10 -11.60 -5.92
C ILE A 95 -7.12 -11.54 -4.38
N ALA A 96 -7.68 -10.48 -3.81
CA ALA A 96 -7.78 -10.27 -2.36
C ALA A 96 -9.10 -10.78 -1.74
N TYR A 97 -10.11 -11.11 -2.55
CA TYR A 97 -11.41 -11.53 -2.04
C TYR A 97 -11.32 -12.83 -1.24
N GLY A 98 -11.82 -12.79 0.00
CA GLY A 98 -11.71 -13.89 0.95
C GLY A 98 -10.28 -14.23 1.39
N ASN A 99 -9.27 -13.45 0.97
CA ASN A 99 -7.85 -13.71 1.23
C ASN A 99 -7.35 -12.77 2.34
N THR A 100 -7.73 -13.08 3.58
CA THR A 100 -7.43 -12.23 4.74
C THR A 100 -6.09 -12.61 5.34
N CYS A 101 -5.16 -11.66 5.48
CA CYS A 101 -3.82 -11.91 6.03
C CYS A 101 -3.67 -11.45 7.49
N ALA A 102 -4.58 -10.61 8.00
CA ALA A 102 -4.59 -10.16 9.39
C ALA A 102 -6.01 -10.14 9.95
N VAL A 103 -6.19 -10.71 11.14
CA VAL A 103 -7.46 -10.76 11.87
C VAL A 103 -7.18 -10.57 13.36
N HIS A 104 -7.74 -9.53 13.96
CA HIS A 104 -7.56 -9.22 15.37
C HIS A 104 -8.86 -8.71 15.99
N ILE A 105 -8.99 -8.89 17.29
CA ILE A 105 -9.97 -8.20 18.12
C ILE A 105 -9.14 -7.22 18.93
N ASP A 106 -9.27 -5.94 18.62
CA ASP A 106 -8.55 -4.85 19.28
C ASP A 106 -9.58 -3.94 19.99
N PRO A 107 -9.19 -3.21 21.05
CA PRO A 107 -10.02 -2.13 21.58
C PRO A 107 -10.18 -1.01 20.53
N ILE A 108 -11.35 -0.37 20.49
CA ILE A 108 -11.66 0.70 19.54
C ILE A 108 -10.73 1.91 19.67
N GLU A 109 -10.13 2.13 20.84
CA GLU A 109 -9.16 3.20 21.12
C GLU A 109 -7.86 3.08 20.29
N LYS A 110 -7.59 1.91 19.69
CA LYS A 110 -6.48 1.74 18.74
C LYS A 110 -6.78 2.41 17.39
N LYS A 111 -8.04 2.71 17.09
CA LYS A 111 -8.45 3.37 15.84
C LYS A 111 -8.34 4.89 16.02
N PRO A 112 -7.98 5.65 14.95
CA PRO A 112 -7.84 7.10 15.02
C PRO A 112 -9.19 7.81 15.05
N LEU A 113 -10.06 7.45 16.01
CA LEU A 113 -11.42 7.97 16.18
C LEU A 113 -11.56 8.50 17.61
N ASN A 114 -11.98 9.76 17.76
CA ASN A 114 -12.18 10.36 19.08
C ASN A 114 -13.58 10.04 19.62
N HIS A 115 -13.65 9.55 20.86
CA HIS A 115 -14.91 9.27 21.57
C HIS A 115 -15.90 8.42 20.75
N PHE A 116 -15.40 7.43 20.01
CA PHE A 116 -16.22 6.56 19.18
C PHE A 116 -16.35 5.19 19.87
N TYR A 117 -17.57 4.86 20.33
CA TYR A 117 -17.90 3.62 21.07
C TYR A 117 -16.91 3.25 22.20
N PRO A 118 -16.62 4.13 23.18
CA PRO A 118 -15.57 3.88 24.18
C PRO A 118 -15.69 2.53 24.89
N ALA A 119 -14.54 1.93 25.20
CA ALA A 119 -14.40 0.64 25.90
C ALA A 119 -15.09 -0.55 25.20
N THR A 120 -15.28 -0.45 23.88
CA THR A 120 -15.78 -1.58 23.07
C THR A 120 -14.66 -2.22 22.24
N ASP A 121 -14.85 -3.50 21.96
CA ASP A 121 -14.01 -4.23 21.01
C ASP A 121 -14.38 -3.90 19.56
N VAL A 122 -13.41 -4.07 18.66
CA VAL A 122 -13.60 -3.98 17.21
C VAL A 122 -12.95 -5.15 16.48
N PHE A 123 -13.73 -5.83 15.64
CA PHE A 123 -13.25 -6.93 14.81
C PHE A 123 -12.49 -6.38 13.60
N SER A 124 -11.16 -6.48 13.64
CA SER A 124 -10.24 -5.84 12.72
C SER A 124 -9.70 -6.83 11.70
N ILE A 125 -9.80 -6.50 10.40
CA ILE A 125 -9.34 -7.36 9.30
C ILE A 125 -8.55 -6.58 8.23
N ALA A 126 -7.63 -7.27 7.55
CA ALA A 126 -6.94 -6.80 6.35
C ALA A 126 -6.70 -7.93 5.33
N ALA A 127 -6.72 -7.55 4.06
CA ALA A 127 -6.08 -8.31 2.99
C ALA A 127 -4.74 -7.66 2.60
N ALA A 128 -3.89 -8.44 1.92
CA ALA A 128 -2.57 -7.98 1.48
C ALA A 128 -2.68 -6.91 0.37
N GLY A 129 -1.68 -6.03 0.33
CA GLY A 129 -1.61 -4.95 -0.65
C GLY A 129 -2.26 -3.65 -0.18
N CYS A 130 -1.88 -2.54 -0.81
CA CYS A 130 -2.33 -1.19 -0.48
C CYS A 130 -2.03 -0.26 -1.65
N ASN A 131 -2.97 0.62 -1.97
CA ASN A 131 -2.81 1.65 -3.02
C ASN A 131 -1.90 2.83 -2.57
N PHE A 132 -1.60 2.96 -1.28
CA PHE A 132 -0.68 3.94 -0.73
C PHE A 132 0.75 3.40 -0.59
N ARG A 133 1.68 4.35 -0.47
CA ARG A 133 3.14 4.14 -0.30
C ARG A 133 3.66 5.00 0.85
N CYS A 134 3.03 4.86 2.01
CA CYS A 134 3.40 5.62 3.20
C CYS A 134 4.84 5.27 3.59
N LEU A 135 5.71 6.29 3.67
CA LEU A 135 7.12 6.12 4.03
C LEU A 135 7.32 5.52 5.42
N ASN A 136 6.38 5.76 6.34
CA ASN A 136 6.40 5.27 7.72
C ASN A 136 5.23 4.31 8.00
N CYS A 137 4.89 3.45 7.04
CA CYS A 137 3.82 2.47 7.24
C CYS A 137 4.22 1.44 8.30
N GLN A 138 3.54 1.41 9.45
CA GLN A 138 3.78 0.39 10.48
C GLN A 138 3.37 -1.02 10.03
N ASN A 139 2.43 -1.11 9.07
CA ASN A 139 1.91 -2.37 8.53
C ASN A 139 2.51 -2.66 7.14
N TRP A 140 3.73 -2.20 6.85
CA TRP A 140 4.37 -2.35 5.54
C TRP A 140 4.52 -3.82 5.13
N GLU A 141 4.73 -4.71 6.11
CA GLU A 141 4.89 -6.16 5.90
C GLU A 141 3.65 -6.84 5.29
N ILE A 142 2.47 -6.22 5.38
CA ILE A 142 1.26 -6.73 4.71
C ILE A 142 0.75 -5.79 3.61
N SER A 143 0.85 -4.48 3.81
CA SER A 143 0.36 -3.48 2.87
C SER A 143 1.25 -3.35 1.62
N GLN A 144 2.53 -3.74 1.73
CA GLN A 144 3.50 -3.67 0.63
C GLN A 144 3.88 -5.03 0.04
N ARG A 145 3.10 -6.07 0.35
CA ARG A 145 3.30 -7.44 -0.15
C ARG A 145 2.18 -7.86 -1.09
N LYS A 146 2.46 -8.87 -1.92
CA LYS A 146 1.47 -9.48 -2.80
C LYS A 146 0.63 -10.49 -2.00
N PRO A 147 -0.66 -10.69 -2.30
CA PRO A 147 -1.50 -11.66 -1.59
C PRO A 147 -0.93 -13.08 -1.52
N GLU A 148 -0.27 -13.54 -2.58
CA GLU A 148 0.34 -14.87 -2.63
C GLU A 148 1.66 -15.01 -1.84
N GLU A 149 2.25 -13.91 -1.37
CA GLU A 149 3.49 -13.92 -0.60
C GLU A 149 3.26 -14.06 0.91
N LEU A 150 2.00 -14.01 1.35
CA LEU A 150 1.62 -14.02 2.76
C LEU A 150 0.80 -15.27 3.10
N ASN A 151 0.91 -15.65 4.37
CA ASN A 151 -0.04 -16.57 4.97
C ASN A 151 -1.40 -15.86 5.06
N HIS A 152 -2.43 -16.55 4.61
CA HIS A 152 -3.79 -16.04 4.59
C HIS A 152 -4.76 -17.07 5.14
N ARG A 153 -5.95 -16.58 5.49
CA ARG A 153 -7.09 -17.38 5.90
C ARG A 153 -8.26 -17.05 4.99
N GLU A 154 -8.99 -18.10 4.63
CA GLU A 154 -10.28 -17.95 3.99
C GLU A 154 -11.27 -17.39 4.99
N LEU A 155 -11.61 -16.11 4.80
CA LEU A 155 -12.56 -15.40 5.64
C LEU A 155 -13.44 -14.53 4.74
N PHE A 156 -14.68 -14.97 4.54
CA PHE A 156 -15.62 -14.30 3.66
C PHE A 156 -16.45 -13.26 4.41
N PRO A 157 -17.05 -12.29 3.70
CA PRO A 157 -17.88 -11.26 4.33
C PRO A 157 -18.96 -11.82 5.27
N ALA A 158 -19.61 -12.94 4.90
CA ALA A 158 -20.60 -13.59 5.75
C ALA A 158 -20.01 -14.12 7.07
N ASP A 159 -18.80 -14.70 7.02
CA ASP A 159 -18.09 -15.19 8.21
C ASP A 159 -17.64 -14.04 9.11
N VAL A 160 -17.15 -12.94 8.54
CA VAL A 160 -16.79 -11.73 9.31
C VAL A 160 -17.99 -11.26 10.12
N VAL A 161 -19.15 -11.13 9.48
CA VAL A 161 -20.39 -10.70 10.15
C VAL A 161 -20.84 -11.72 11.19
N ARG A 162 -20.82 -13.01 10.85
CA ARG A 162 -21.23 -14.09 11.74
C ARG A 162 -20.36 -14.14 13.00
N ILE A 163 -19.04 -14.16 12.86
CA ILE A 163 -18.08 -14.20 13.98
C ILE A 163 -18.22 -12.96 14.86
N THR A 164 -18.38 -11.79 14.24
CA THR A 164 -18.56 -10.52 14.98
C THR A 164 -19.82 -10.56 15.85
N LYS A 165 -20.94 -11.04 15.29
CA LYS A 165 -22.20 -11.22 16.01
C LYS A 165 -22.11 -12.27 17.13
N GLU A 166 -21.54 -13.44 16.84
CA GLU A 166 -21.35 -14.53 17.81
C GLU A 166 -20.52 -14.08 19.03
N LYS A 167 -19.56 -13.16 18.83
CA LYS A 167 -18.71 -12.62 19.88
C LYS A 167 -19.29 -11.37 20.58
N GLY A 168 -20.45 -10.88 20.17
CA GLY A 168 -21.05 -9.67 20.73
C GLY A 168 -20.23 -8.40 20.47
N ILE A 169 -19.41 -8.38 19.41
CA ILE A 169 -18.56 -7.23 19.06
C ILE A 169 -19.41 -6.22 18.26
N PRO A 170 -19.48 -4.94 18.64
CA PRO A 170 -20.39 -3.99 18.01
C PRO A 170 -19.91 -3.45 16.65
N SER A 171 -18.62 -3.60 16.33
CA SER A 171 -18.00 -2.96 15.16
C SER A 171 -17.04 -3.87 14.39
N ILE A 172 -16.95 -3.63 13.07
CA ILE A 172 -15.97 -4.24 12.17
C ILE A 172 -15.09 -3.12 11.60
N ALA A 173 -13.77 -3.30 11.62
CA ALA A 173 -12.82 -2.38 11.00
C ALA A 173 -12.01 -3.07 9.90
N TYR A 174 -12.06 -2.50 8.70
CA TYR A 174 -11.06 -2.75 7.68
C TYR A 174 -9.87 -1.85 7.96
N THR A 175 -8.73 -2.44 8.32
CA THR A 175 -7.59 -1.73 8.90
C THR A 175 -6.29 -2.39 8.49
N TYR A 176 -5.15 -1.77 8.83
CA TYR A 176 -3.78 -2.23 8.53
C TYR A 176 -3.37 -2.10 7.05
N SER A 177 -4.30 -2.21 6.11
CA SER A 177 -4.16 -1.87 4.69
C SER A 177 -5.35 -1.06 4.17
N GLU A 178 -5.23 -0.43 3.00
CA GLU A 178 -6.29 0.43 2.45
C GLU A 178 -7.49 -0.37 1.91
N PRO A 179 -8.73 -0.13 2.38
CA PRO A 179 -9.90 -0.91 1.99
C PRO A 179 -10.30 -0.94 0.54
N VAL A 180 -10.01 0.13 -0.19
CA VAL A 180 -10.28 0.21 -1.62
C VAL A 180 -9.39 -0.78 -2.42
N SER A 181 -8.35 -1.35 -1.80
CA SER A 181 -7.46 -2.29 -2.48
C SER A 181 -8.03 -3.71 -2.61
N TYR A 182 -8.91 -4.17 -1.71
CA TYR A 182 -9.40 -5.56 -1.76
C TYR A 182 -10.44 -5.81 -2.85
#